data_AF-A0A3E2CRZ3-F1
#
_entry.id   AF-A0A3E2CRZ3-F1
#
_cell.length_a   1.000
_cell.length_b   1.000
_cell.length_c   1.000
_cell.angle_alpha   90.00
_cell.angle_beta   90.00
_cell.angle_gamma   90.00
#
_symmetry.space_group_name_H-M   'P 1'
#
loop_
_entity.id
_entity.type
_entity.pdbx_description
1 polymer ?
#
loop_
_entity_poly.entity_id
_entity_poly.type
_entity_poly.pdbx_seq_one_letter_code
_entity_poly.pdbx_strand_id
1 'polypeptide(L)' 'IIDQNHDTTMVKVVLHSGKNRIVRRIFGAVGYPVKRLVRTQIGPIKLGDLKAGSYRVLSQTEVRSLSKEVGL' A
#
# COMPACT_ATOMS: atom_id res chain seq x y z
N ILE A 1 14.64 -0.94 -2.09
CA ILE A 1 14.50 0.54 -2.21
C ILE A 1 13.92 0.82 -3.59
N ILE A 2 12.90 1.67 -3.69
CA ILE A 2 12.29 2.01 -5.00
C ILE A 2 12.98 3.23 -5.60
N ASP A 3 13.33 4.19 -4.75
CA ASP A 3 13.99 5.43 -5.14
C ASP A 3 14.74 6.00 -3.93
N GLN A 4 15.81 6.75 -4.17
CA GLN A 4 16.61 7.37 -3.12
C GLN A 4 17.19 8.69 -3.63
N ASN A 5 17.03 9.73 -2.83
CA ASN A 5 17.76 10.99 -2.98
C ASN A 5 18.46 11.34 -1.67
N HIS A 6 19.08 12.52 -1.62
CA HIS A 6 19.85 12.98 -0.46
C HIS A 6 19.02 13.07 0.84
N ASP A 7 17.72 13.39 0.74
CA ASP A 7 16.89 13.74 1.91
C ASP A 7 15.84 12.67 2.27
N THR A 8 15.56 11.75 1.35
CA THR A 8 14.50 10.75 1.46
C THR A 8 14.82 9.46 0.72
N THR A 9 14.34 8.35 1.29
CA THR A 9 14.35 7.03 0.64
C THR A 9 12.93 6.53 0.51
N MET A 10 12.53 6.15 -0.70
CA MET A 10 11.24 5.54 -0.95
C MET A 10 11.37 4.01 -0.86
N VAL A 11 10.54 3.40 -0.02
CA VAL A 11 10.54 1.95 0.22
C VAL A 11 9.15 1.37 -0.06
N LYS A 12 9.12 0.15 -0.62
CA LYS A 12 7.90 -0.66 -0.73
C LYS A 12 7.83 -1.55 0.49
N VAL A 13 6.70 -1.52 1.18
CA VAL A 13 6.43 -2.38 2.34
C VAL A 13 5.13 -3.11 2.09
N VAL A 14 5.13 -4.41 2.30
CA VAL A 14 3.94 -5.26 2.23
C VAL A 14 3.63 -5.73 3.65
N LEU A 15 2.38 -5.60 4.06
CA LEU A 15 1.89 -6.06 5.35
C LEU A 15 0.65 -6.91 5.14
N HIS A 16 0.61 -8.05 5.81
CA HIS A 16 -0.55 -8.94 5.84
C HIS A 16 -1.55 -8.61 6.96
N SER A 17 -1.18 -7.68 7.85
CA SER A 17 -2.04 -7.22 8.94
C SER A 17 -2.03 -5.69 9.05
N GLY A 18 -3.17 -5.12 9.42
CA GLY A 18 -3.35 -3.69 9.61
C GLY A 18 -3.59 -3.35 11.07
N LYS A 19 -2.54 -2.96 11.81
CA LYS A 19 -2.69 -2.29 13.11
C LYS A 19 -2.67 -0.77 12.93
N ASN A 20 -3.32 -0.05 13.85
CA ASN A 20 -3.37 1.42 13.80
C ASN A 20 -1.95 2.01 13.66
N ARG A 21 -1.72 2.76 12.58
CA ARG A 21 -0.46 3.44 12.24
C ARG A 21 0.79 2.53 12.24
N ILE A 22 0.64 1.22 12.01
CA ILE A 22 1.74 0.24 12.15
C ILE A 22 3.02 0.60 11.37
N VAL A 23 2.90 1.00 10.10
CA VAL A 23 4.05 1.41 9.28
C VAL A 23 4.77 2.59 9.93
N ARG A 24 4.03 3.63 10.33
CA ARG A 24 4.63 4.81 10.97
C ARG A 24 5.28 4.48 12.32
N ARG A 25 4.70 3.54 13.07
CA ARG A 25 5.23 3.09 14.37
C ARG A 25 6.53 2.31 14.22
N ILE A 26 6.58 1.33 13.31
CA ILE A 26 7.79 0.53 13.07
C ILE A 26 8.95 1.43 12.65
N PHE A 27 8.73 2.27 11.65
CA PHE A 27 9.75 3.18 11.11
C PHE A 27 10.16 4.27 12.11
N GLY A 28 9.22 4.80 12.89
CA GLY A 28 9.54 5.72 13.99
C GLY A 28 10.38 5.08 15.08
N ALA A 29 10.10 3.82 15.44
CA ALA A 29 10.85 3.10 16.47
C ALA A 29 12.31 2.82 16.09
N VAL A 30 12.60 2.70 14.78
CA VAL A 30 13.96 2.51 14.26
C VAL A 30 14.66 3.83 13.87
N GLY A 31 14.10 4.98 14.24
CA GLY A 31 14.71 6.29 13.99
C GLY A 31 14.49 6.88 12.59
N TYR A 32 13.63 6.28 11.77
CA TYR A 32 13.35 6.72 10.39
C TYR A 32 11.89 7.18 10.22
N PRO A 33 11.48 8.35 10.74
CA PRO A 33 10.09 8.78 10.69
C PRO A 33 9.54 8.91 9.25
N VAL A 34 8.36 8.34 9.01
CA VAL A 34 7.72 8.32 7.68
C VAL A 34 7.17 9.70 7.30
N LYS A 35 7.76 10.34 6.29
CA LYS A 35 7.29 11.63 5.75
C LYS A 35 6.01 11.48 4.91
N ARG A 36 5.98 10.53 3.97
CA ARG A 36 4.83 10.25 3.08
C ARG A 36 4.50 8.76 3.07
N LEU A 37 3.21 8.42 3.13
CA LEU A 37 2.72 7.04 3.08
C LEU A 37 1.53 6.97 2.14
N VAL A 38 1.63 6.11 1.13
CA VAL A 38 0.54 5.85 0.17
C VAL A 38 0.35 4.34 0.07
N ARG A 39 -0.92 3.90 0.10
CA ARG A 39 -1.26 2.51 -0.13
C ARG A 39 -1.49 2.31 -1.62
N THR A 40 -0.60 1.57 -2.27
CA THR A 40 -0.62 1.37 -3.72
C THR A 40 -1.32 0.08 -4.14
N GLN A 41 -1.58 -0.83 -3.20
CA GLN A 41 -2.20 -2.12 -3.47
C GLN A 41 -2.94 -2.64 -2.22
N ILE A 42 -4.06 -3.34 -2.44
CA ILE A 42 -4.78 -4.12 -1.42
C ILE A 42 -5.04 -5.50 -2.01
N GLY A 43 -4.45 -6.54 -1.41
CA GLY A 43 -4.53 -7.90 -1.94
C GLY A 43 -4.10 -7.93 -3.42
N PRO A 44 -4.91 -8.46 -4.35
CA PRO A 44 -4.60 -8.50 -5.77
C PRO A 44 -4.88 -7.17 -6.50
N ILE A 45 -5.51 -6.19 -5.84
CA ILE A 45 -5.99 -4.96 -6.47
C ILE A 45 -4.95 -3.84 -6.35
N LYS A 46 -4.49 -3.34 -7.49
CA LYS A 46 -3.55 -2.22 -7.59
C LYS A 46 -4.30 -0.89 -7.76
N LEU A 47 -3.70 0.17 -7.23
CA LEU A 47 -4.19 1.55 -7.39
C LEU A 47 -4.15 1.99 -8.87
N GLY A 48 -3.08 1.62 -9.59
CA GLY A 48 -2.87 2.00 -10.99
C GLY A 48 -2.83 3.52 -11.15
N ASP A 49 -3.50 4.02 -12.19
CA ASP A 49 -3.54 5.44 -12.57
C ASP A 49 -4.72 6.21 -11.98
N LEU A 50 -5.36 5.68 -10.92
CA LEU A 50 -6.50 6.32 -10.27
C LEU A 50 -6.08 7.66 -9.63
N LYS A 51 -6.74 8.74 -10.05
CA LYS A 51 -6.49 10.08 -9.51
C LYS A 51 -6.90 10.18 -8.04
N ALA A 52 -6.18 11.02 -7.30
CA ALA A 52 -6.49 11.29 -5.90
C ALA A 52 -7.93 11.80 -5.75
N GLY A 53 -8.67 11.24 -4.79
CA GLY A 53 -10.07 11.58 -4.53
C GLY A 53 -11.08 10.91 -5.45
N SER A 54 -10.63 10.19 -6.49
CA SER A 54 -11.52 9.44 -7.38
C SER A 54 -11.73 7.99 -6.91
N TYR A 55 -12.79 7.37 -7.42
CA TYR A 55 -13.04 5.94 -7.29
C TYR A 55 -13.32 5.34 -8.67
N ARG A 56 -13.21 4.01 -8.77
CA ARG A 56 -13.62 3.25 -9.95
C ARG A 56 -14.31 1.96 -9.53
N VAL A 57 -15.13 1.43 -10.42
CA VAL A 57 -15.69 0.09 -10.26
C VAL A 57 -14.60 -0.95 -10.58
N LEU A 58 -14.59 -2.05 -9.82
CA LEU A 58 -13.69 -3.17 -10.08
C LEU A 58 -14.17 -3.96 -11.30
N SER A 59 -13.23 -4.39 -12.13
CA SER A 59 -13.54 -5.31 -13.23
C SER A 59 -13.96 -6.69 -12.69
N GLN A 60 -14.68 -7.46 -13.49
CA GLN A 60 -15.09 -8.82 -13.09
C GLN A 60 -13.89 -9.71 -12.73
N THR A 61 -12.75 -9.52 -13.40
CA THR A 61 -11.51 -10.25 -13.10
C THR A 61 -10.95 -9.88 -11.74
N GLU A 62 -10.96 -8.59 -11.40
CA GLU A 62 -10.52 -8.11 -10.08
C GLU A 62 -11.41 -8.62 -8.94
N VAL A 63 -12.73 -8.63 -9.16
CA VAL A 63 -13.68 -9.21 -8.21
C VAL A 63 -13.38 -10.69 -7.96
N ARG A 64 -13.21 -11.48 -9.03
CA ARG A 64 -12.85 -12.91 -8.90
C ARG A 64 -11.52 -13.12 -8.17
N SER A 65 -10.51 -12.30 -8.46
CA SER A 65 -9.22 -12.39 -7.78
C SER A 65 -9.35 -12.10 -6.29
N LEU A 66 -10.17 -11.11 -5.90
CA LEU A 66 -10.43 -10.82 -4.50
C LEU A 66 -11.15 -11.97 -3.79
N SER A 67 -12.20 -12.54 -4.39
CA SER A 67 -12.91 -13.70 -3.83
C SER A 67 -11.95 -14.86 -3.60
N LYS A 68 -11.12 -15.16 -4.60
CA LYS A 68 -10.13 -16.24 -4.52
C LYS A 68 -9.16 -16.06 -3.34
N GLU A 69 -8.71 -14.84 -3.05
CA GLU A 69 -7.76 -14.62 -1.95
C GLU A 69 -8.34 -14.87 -0.55
N VAL A 70 -9.66 -14.90 -0.42
CA VAL A 70 -10.33 -15.24 0.83
C VAL A 70 -10.99 -16.62 0.78
N GLY A 71 -10.73 -17.42 -0.27
CA GLY A 71 -11.26 -18.77 -0.44
C GLY A 71 -12.72 -18.82 -0.91
N LEU A 72 -13.20 -17.76 -1.56
CA LEU A 72 -14.54 -17.66 -2.17
C LEU A 72 -14.49 -17.80 -3.70
#